data_AF-A0A4D7DU65-F1
#
_entry.id   AF-A0A4D7DU65-F1
#
_cell.length_a   1.000
_cell.length_b   1.000
_cell.length_c   1.000
_cell.angle_alpha   90.00
_cell.angle_beta   90.00
_cell.angle_gamma   90.00
#
_symmetry.space_group_name_H-M   'P 1'
#
loop_
_entity.id
_entity.type
_entity.pdbx_description
1 polymer ?
#
loop_
_entity_poly.entity_id
_entity_poly.type
_entity_poly.pdbx_seq_one_letter_code
_entity_poly.pdbx_strand_id
1 'polypeptide(L)' 'MRALINPPSLKIDTMDYQAECQFALEPSISGLLEKAESAGWDRQHAVLAIVALASGQVSEASFAEDRPLS' A
#
# COMPACT_ATOMS: atom_id res chain seq x y z
N MET A 1 18.94 1.08 10.17
CA MET A 1 18.75 0.68 8.76
C MET A 1 17.27 0.84 8.42
N ARG A 2 16.95 1.49 7.31
CA ARG A 2 15.59 1.49 6.76
C ARG A 2 15.40 0.11 6.13
N ALA A 3 14.39 -0.66 6.53
CA ALA A 3 14.12 -1.95 5.89
C ALA A 3 13.88 -1.70 4.40
N LEU A 4 14.57 -2.47 3.55
CA LEU A 4 14.39 -2.38 2.10
C LEU A 4 13.14 -3.18 1.73
N ILE A 5 12.23 -2.57 0.97
CA ILE A 5 11.10 -3.27 0.35
C ILE A 5 11.66 -3.99 -0.87
N ASN A 6 11.44 -5.31 -0.94
CA ASN A 6 11.86 -6.09 -2.09
C ASN A 6 10.94 -5.76 -3.29
N PRO A 7 11.48 -5.61 -4.51
CA PRO A 7 10.64 -5.46 -5.69
C PRO A 7 9.84 -6.76 -5.92
N PRO A 8 8.60 -6.67 -6.45
CA PRO A 8 7.88 -7.86 -6.92
C PRO A 8 8.70 -8.60 -7.98
N SER A 9 8.57 -9.92 -8.00
CA SER A 9 9.26 -10.78 -8.98
C SER A 9 8.40 -11.02 -10.22
N LEU A 10 7.09 -10.95 -10.05
CA LEU A 10 6.10 -11.12 -11.10
C LEU A 10 5.97 -9.86 -11.97
N LYS A 11 5.42 -10.07 -13.17
CA LYS A 11 5.07 -8.98 -14.08
C LYS A 11 3.71 -8.39 -13.69
N ILE A 12 3.51 -7.12 -14.00
CA ILE A 12 2.29 -6.37 -13.66
C ILE A 12 0.99 -6.97 -14.23
N ASP A 13 1.08 -7.70 -15.34
CA ASP A 13 -0.05 -8.37 -16.02
C ASP A 13 -0.41 -9.73 -15.40
N THR A 14 0.35 -10.18 -14.39
CA THR A 14 0.10 -11.45 -13.71
C THR A 14 -0.97 -11.26 -12.63
N MET A 15 -1.94 -12.19 -12.55
CA MET A 15 -3.01 -12.14 -11.55
C MET A 15 -2.49 -12.05 -10.10
N ASP A 16 -1.32 -12.62 -9.83
CA ASP A 16 -0.71 -12.66 -8.49
C ASP A 16 0.20 -11.45 -8.18
N TYR A 17 0.43 -10.53 -9.14
CA TYR A 17 1.31 -9.38 -8.93
C TYR A 17 0.90 -8.52 -7.74
N GLN A 18 -0.42 -8.31 -7.60
CA GLN A 18 -0.97 -7.53 -6.50
C GLN A 18 -0.75 -8.22 -5.14
N ALA A 19 -0.82 -9.55 -5.10
CA ALA A 19 -0.57 -10.31 -3.88
C ALA A 19 0.92 -10.26 -3.49
N GLU A 20 1.84 -10.34 -4.45
CA GLU A 20 3.27 -10.14 -4.20
C GLU A 20 3.58 -8.74 -3.67
N CYS A 21 2.96 -7.71 -4.25
CA CYS A 21 3.12 -6.34 -3.76
C CYS A 21 2.69 -6.21 -2.30
N GLN A 22 1.54 -6.79 -1.94
CA GLN A 22 1.06 -6.79 -0.55
C GLN A 22 2.02 -7.53 0.39
N PHE A 23 2.49 -8.71 -0.01
CA PHE A 23 3.45 -9.48 0.78
C PHE A 23 4.76 -8.71 1.03
N ALA A 24 5.30 -8.05 0.01
CA ALA A 24 6.52 -7.27 0.14
C ALA A 24 6.35 -6.02 1.03
N LEU A 25 5.15 -5.43 1.06
CA LEU A 25 4.85 -4.23 1.83
C LEU A 25 4.42 -4.51 3.29
N GLU A 26 3.86 -5.69 3.57
CA GLU A 26 3.29 -6.05 4.88
C GLU A 26 4.22 -5.74 6.06
N PRO A 27 5.51 -6.15 6.07
CA PRO A 27 6.39 -5.87 7.20
C PRO A 27 6.63 -4.37 7.44
N SER A 28 6.63 -3.57 6.36
CA SER A 28 6.84 -2.12 6.45
C SER A 28 5.61 -1.41 7.01
N ILE A 29 4.42 -1.85 6.63
CA ILE A 29 3.15 -1.31 7.15
C ILE A 29 2.97 -1.72 8.61
N SER A 30 3.19 -2.99 8.95
CA SER A 30 3.14 -3.49 10.32
C SER A 30 4.09 -2.72 11.23
N GLY A 31 5.35 -2.54 10.83
CA GLY A 31 6.33 -1.77 11.60
C GLY A 31 6.05 -0.26 11.67
N LEU A 32 5.30 0.33 10.72
CA LEU A 32 4.85 1.71 10.81
C LEU A 32 3.71 1.86 11.82
N LEU A 33 2.76 0.92 11.82
CA LEU A 33 1.64 0.89 12.77
C LEU A 33 2.13 0.72 14.20
N GLU A 34 3.06 -0.21 14.44
CA GLU A 34 3.66 -0.40 15.77
C GLU A 34 4.34 0.87 16.31
N LYS A 35 5.00 1.64 15.43
CA LYS A 35 5.60 2.93 15.80
C LYS A 35 4.56 3.99 16.12
N ALA A 36 3.46 4.03 15.38
CA ALA A 36 2.36 4.94 15.66
C ALA A 36 1.70 4.61 17.01
N GLU A 37 1.41 3.33 17.27
CA GLU A 37 0.88 2.87 18.55
C GLU A 37 1.82 3.18 19.71
N SER A 38 3.13 2.95 19.52
CA SER A 38 4.16 3.30 20.53
C SER A 38 4.26 4.81 20.80
N ALA A 39 3.86 5.64 19.84
CA ALA A 39 3.73 7.08 20.01
C ALA A 39 2.38 7.52 20.63
N GLY A 40 1.53 6.57 21.01
CA GLY A 40 0.25 6.80 21.66
C GLY A 40 -0.94 6.96 20.71
N TRP A 41 -0.80 6.58 19.43
CA TRP A 41 -1.90 6.66 18.48
C TRP A 41 -2.88 5.51 18.68
N ASP A 42 -4.16 5.78 18.44
CA ASP A 42 -5.15 4.72 18.26
C ASP A 42 -4.88 3.96 16.95
N ARG A 43 -4.91 2.63 17.01
CA ARG A 43 -4.58 1.76 15.86
C ARG A 43 -5.51 2.00 14.67
N GLN A 44 -6.82 2.15 14.93
CA GLN A 44 -7.80 2.33 13.87
C GLN A 44 -7.58 3.64 13.13
N HIS A 45 -7.31 4.73 13.86
CA HIS A 45 -6.99 6.02 13.24
C HIS A 45 -5.65 6.01 12.50
N ALA A 46 -4.63 5.31 13.02
CA ALA A 46 -3.36 5.15 12.33
C ALA A 46 -3.52 4.43 10.98
N VAL A 47 -4.30 3.34 10.95
CA VAL A 47 -4.63 2.62 9.71
C VAL A 47 -5.36 3.53 8.72
N LEU A 48 -6.39 4.23 9.17
CA LEU A 48 -7.18 5.12 8.30
C LEU A 48 -6.33 6.26 7.73
N ALA A 49 -5.42 6.83 8.53
CA ALA A 49 -4.48 7.85 8.06
C ALA A 49 -3.55 7.32 6.96
N ILE A 50 -3.01 6.11 7.13
CA ILE A 50 -2.16 5.46 6.11
C ILE A 50 -2.95 5.26 4.81
N VAL A 51 -4.18 4.76 4.89
CA VAL A 51 -5.05 4.56 3.70
C VAL A 51 -5.32 5.87 2.98
N ALA A 52 -5.65 6.94 3.72
CA ALA A 52 -5.93 8.25 3.15
C ALA A 52 -4.68 8.87 2.47
N LEU A 53 -3.50 8.68 3.05
CA LEU A 53 -2.24 9.14 2.45
C LEU A 53 -1.91 8.34 1.18
N ALA A 54 -2.11 7.01 1.21
CA ALA A 54 -1.83 6.13 0.08
C ALA A 54 -2.80 6.38 -1.09
N SER A 55 -4.09 6.57 -0.82
CA SER A 55 -5.09 6.82 -1.87
C SER A 55 -4.83 8.12 -2.61
N GLY A 56 -4.33 9.16 -1.94
CA GLY A 56 -3.96 10.42 -2.57
C GLY A 56 -2.74 10.35 -3.51
N GLN A 57 -2.01 9.23 -3.55
CA GLN A 57 -0.87 9.05 -4.46
C GLN A 57 -1.29 8.52 -5.84
N VAL A 58 -2.51 7.98 -5.97
CA VAL A 58 -3.02 7.48 -7.25
C VAL A 58 -3.77 8.61 -7.93
N SER A 59 -3.34 9.01 -9.13
CA SER A 59 -4.06 10.01 -9.92
C SER A 59 -5.40 9.43 -10.40
N GLU A 60 -6.47 10.23 -10.41
CA GLU A 60 -7.78 9.80 -10.94
C GLU A 60 -7.68 9.25 -12.38
N ALA A 61 -6.74 9.76 -13.17
CA ALA A 61 -6.46 9.28 -14.52
C ALA A 61 -6.08 7.79 -14.58
N SER A 62 -5.45 7.25 -13.53
CA SER A 62 -5.06 5.84 -13.45
C SER A 62 -6.24 4.88 -13.32
N PHE A 63 -7.42 5.39 -12.97
CA PHE A 63 -8.68 4.62 -12.91
C PHE A 63 -9.56 4.85 -14.14
N ALA A 64 -9.19 5.77 -15.03
CA ALA A 64 -9.98 6.12 -16.22
C ALA A 64 -9.65 5.23 -17.44
N GLU A 65 -8.50 4.56 -17.44
CA GLU A 65 -8.03 3.72 -18.56
C GLU A 65 -8.84 2.39 -18.70
N ASP A 66 -9.55 1.98 -17.65
CA ASP A 66 -10.35 0.75 -17.59
C ASP A 66 -11.85 0.93 -17.93
N ARG A 67 -12.28 2.13 -18.34
CA ARG A 67 -13.68 2.34 -18.76
C ARG A 67 -13.82 2.11 -20.27
N PRO A 68 -14.34 0.97 -20.75
CA PRO A 68 -14.71 0.86 -22.16
C PRO A 68 -15.77 1.93 -22.44
N LEU A 69 -15.54 2.72 -23.49
CA LEU A 69 -16.56 3.61 -24.04
C LEU A 69 -17.74 2.73 -24.49
N SER A 70 -18.81 2.78 -23.72
CA SER A 70 -20.11 2.19 -24.04
C SER A 70 -20.70 2.78 -25.31
#